data_AF-A0A2E2WKC7-F1
#
_entry.id   AF-A0A2E2WKC7-F1
#
_cell.length_a   1.000
_cell.length_b   1.000
_cell.length_c   1.000
_cell.angle_alpha   90.00
_cell.angle_beta   90.00
_cell.angle_gamma   90.00
#
_symmetry.space_group_name_H-M   'P 1'
#
loop_
_entity.id
_entity.type
_entity.pdbx_description
1 polymer ?
#
loop_
_entity_poly.entity_id
_entity_poly.type
_entity_poly.pdbx_seq_one_letter_code
_entity_poly.pdbx_strand_id
1 'polypeptide(L)'
;MTQQSALLIKTLEKIGAPLAAAVEEVSQRARGDMEPAAREVEDAKIIAQLLGQTVQISLSLGGSLIQASDEAEADALRLAVAAMIAPIIAHHYRQNGIAPDDNALSRITKSLEATLAFAENFNPASDQGSRLSILGEDVLVFDTAQVDITVLDALVPVVNAIGEFSFGLSETKLLQDVSEKIKDKAVAFNGEGDKLAELTIIKSLAKIYADCHLAEVRKLSNSKNEAGAELSIDPVWTAFDTRLAMVNTLLGLAPVA
;
A
#
# COMPACT_ATOMS: atom_id res chain seq x y z
N MET A 1 -25.84 4.97 -15.11
CA MET A 1 -24.39 4.78 -15.36
C MET A 1 -24.18 3.34 -15.80
N THR A 2 -23.52 3.07 -16.92
CA THR A 2 -23.30 1.68 -17.39
C THR A 2 -22.13 1.05 -16.65
N GLN A 3 -22.08 -0.29 -16.57
CA GLN A 3 -20.93 -1.01 -16.00
C GLN A 3 -19.61 -0.66 -16.70
N GLN A 4 -19.66 -0.45 -18.03
CA GLN A 4 -18.51 -0.04 -18.83
C GLN A 4 -18.00 1.36 -18.46
N SER A 5 -18.90 2.34 -18.25
CA SER A 5 -18.50 3.67 -17.79
C SER A 5 -17.93 3.64 -16.37
N ALA A 6 -18.48 2.81 -15.48
CA ALA A 6 -17.95 2.62 -14.12
C ALA A 6 -16.53 2.07 -14.13
N LEU A 7 -16.28 1.05 -14.97
CA LEU A 7 -14.98 0.43 -15.15
C LEU A 7 -13.95 1.45 -15.67
N LEU A 8 -14.27 2.20 -16.72
CA LEU A 8 -13.39 3.22 -17.29
C LEU A 8 -13.03 4.31 -16.27
N ILE A 9 -14.02 4.77 -15.49
CA ILE A 9 -13.79 5.75 -14.43
C ILE A 9 -12.85 5.17 -13.37
N LYS A 10 -13.05 3.93 -12.92
CA LYS A 10 -12.20 3.32 -11.89
C LYS A 10 -10.78 3.06 -12.37
N THR A 11 -10.61 2.61 -13.60
CA THR A 11 -9.28 2.47 -14.23
C THR A 11 -8.58 3.81 -14.33
N LEU A 12 -9.30 4.87 -14.73
CA LEU A 12 -8.74 6.22 -14.78
C LEU A 12 -8.34 6.71 -13.38
N GLU A 13 -9.23 6.60 -12.39
CA GLU A 13 -8.99 7.09 -11.02
C GLU A 13 -7.86 6.35 -10.31
N LYS A 14 -7.79 5.02 -10.47
CA LYS A 14 -6.90 4.17 -9.68
C LYS A 14 -5.58 3.84 -10.35
N ILE A 15 -5.53 3.88 -11.69
CA ILE A 15 -4.32 3.58 -12.46
C ILE A 15 -3.84 4.83 -13.21
N GLY A 16 -4.69 5.39 -14.07
CA GLY A 16 -4.30 6.48 -14.96
C GLY A 16 -3.84 7.74 -14.22
N ALA A 17 -4.67 8.23 -13.29
CA ALA A 17 -4.44 9.46 -12.55
C ALA A 17 -3.17 9.44 -11.69
N PRO A 18 -2.89 8.42 -10.84
CA PRO A 18 -1.66 8.41 -10.05
C PRO A 18 -0.39 8.32 -10.91
N LEU A 19 -0.42 7.58 -12.01
CA LEU A 19 0.71 7.48 -12.95
C LEU A 19 0.94 8.81 -13.68
N ALA A 20 -0.11 9.41 -14.24
CA ALA A 20 -0.01 10.69 -14.94
C ALA A 20 0.46 11.82 -14.02
N ALA A 21 -0.06 11.88 -12.78
CA ALA A 21 0.38 12.85 -11.78
C ALA A 21 1.87 12.69 -11.42
N ALA A 22 2.36 11.44 -11.31
CA ALA A 22 3.77 11.19 -11.08
C ALA A 22 4.66 11.65 -12.24
N VAL A 23 4.21 11.42 -13.48
CA VAL A 23 4.92 11.85 -14.68
C VAL A 23 5.00 13.36 -14.76
N GLU A 24 3.88 14.06 -14.58
CA GLU A 24 3.84 15.52 -14.57
C GLU A 24 4.80 16.10 -13.51
N GLU A 25 4.78 15.57 -12.28
CA GLU A 25 5.61 16.08 -11.19
C GLU A 25 7.12 15.92 -11.44
N VAL A 26 7.54 14.79 -12.01
CA VAL A 26 8.95 14.56 -12.36
C VAL A 26 9.33 15.36 -13.60
N SER A 27 8.44 15.43 -14.60
CA SER A 27 8.65 16.19 -15.84
C SER A 27 8.88 17.66 -15.55
N GLN A 28 8.08 18.26 -14.65
CA GLN A 28 8.29 19.64 -14.19
C GLN A 28 9.63 19.84 -13.48
N ARG A 29 10.08 18.88 -12.68
CA ARG A 29 11.35 18.96 -11.92
C ARG A 29 12.59 18.75 -12.78
N ALA A 30 12.55 17.79 -13.71
CA ALA A 30 13.73 17.30 -14.42
C ALA A 30 13.83 17.77 -15.88
N ARG A 31 12.72 18.26 -16.47
CA ARG A 31 12.61 18.54 -17.91
C ARG A 31 11.97 19.90 -18.20
N GLY A 32 12.10 20.85 -17.28
CA GLY A 32 11.55 22.20 -17.42
C GLY A 32 12.02 22.93 -18.69
N ASP A 33 13.23 22.63 -19.15
CA ASP A 33 13.85 23.27 -20.32
C ASP A 33 13.56 22.58 -21.66
N MET A 34 12.81 21.46 -21.65
CA MET A 34 12.47 20.73 -22.86
C MET A 34 11.29 21.40 -23.59
N GLU A 35 11.36 21.45 -24.92
CA GLU A 35 10.25 21.93 -25.76
C GLU A 35 8.94 21.18 -25.42
N PRO A 36 7.80 21.87 -25.26
CA PRO A 36 6.56 21.28 -24.76
C PRO A 36 6.12 20.02 -25.53
N ALA A 37 6.19 20.05 -26.86
CA ALA A 37 5.81 18.91 -27.70
C ALA A 37 6.75 17.71 -27.55
N ALA A 38 8.05 17.93 -27.35
CA ALA A 38 9.01 16.86 -27.11
C ALA A 38 8.80 16.24 -25.71
N ARG A 39 8.45 17.08 -24.73
CA ARG A 39 8.13 16.67 -23.36
C ARG A 39 6.88 15.80 -23.32
N GLU A 40 5.81 16.18 -24.01
CA GLU A 40 4.57 15.39 -24.10
C GLU A 40 4.80 13.98 -24.67
N VAL A 41 5.61 13.86 -25.72
CA VAL A 41 5.96 12.56 -26.31
C VAL A 41 6.72 11.68 -25.32
N GLU A 42 7.67 12.26 -24.59
CA GLU A 42 8.44 11.51 -23.61
C GLU A 42 7.60 11.12 -22.39
N ASP A 43 6.75 12.02 -21.92
CA ASP A 43 5.83 11.77 -20.82
C ASP A 43 4.85 10.63 -21.17
N ALA A 44 4.34 10.58 -22.40
CA ALA A 44 3.52 9.47 -22.88
C ALA A 44 4.26 8.11 -22.87
N LYS A 45 5.54 8.09 -23.27
CA LYS A 45 6.36 6.86 -23.20
C LYS A 45 6.54 6.39 -21.77
N ILE A 46 6.78 7.31 -20.84
CA ILE A 46 6.96 6.97 -19.42
C ILE A 46 5.65 6.48 -18.83
N ILE A 47 4.52 7.11 -19.12
CA ILE A 47 3.21 6.60 -18.70
C ILE A 47 3.02 5.16 -19.19
N ALA A 48 3.34 4.87 -20.45
CA ALA A 48 3.25 3.51 -20.99
C ALA A 48 4.20 2.52 -20.29
N GLN A 49 5.42 2.95 -19.96
CA GLN A 49 6.40 2.14 -19.22
C GLN A 49 5.91 1.82 -17.81
N LEU A 50 5.45 2.83 -17.06
CA LEU A 50 4.94 2.64 -15.69
C LEU A 50 3.68 1.78 -15.67
N LEU A 51 2.81 1.91 -16.69
CA LEU A 51 1.66 1.04 -16.87
C LEU A 51 2.09 -0.40 -17.13
N GLY A 52 3.08 -0.62 -18.02
CA GLY A 52 3.62 -1.95 -18.31
C GLY A 52 4.17 -2.64 -17.05
N GLN A 53 4.89 -1.89 -16.21
CA GLN A 53 5.43 -2.38 -14.94
C GLN A 53 4.34 -2.71 -13.91
N THR A 54 3.29 -1.89 -13.87
CA THR A 54 2.10 -2.15 -13.04
C THR A 54 1.44 -3.47 -13.43
N VAL A 55 1.25 -3.69 -14.74
CA VAL A 55 0.68 -4.94 -15.28
C VAL A 55 1.60 -6.13 -15.00
N GLN A 56 2.91 -5.97 -15.15
CA GLN A 56 3.90 -7.03 -14.90
C GLN A 56 3.82 -7.55 -13.45
N ILE A 57 3.81 -6.65 -12.46
CA ILE A 57 3.67 -7.07 -11.05
C ILE A 57 2.28 -7.67 -10.81
N SER A 58 1.22 -7.10 -11.39
CA SER A 58 -0.14 -7.66 -11.27
C SER A 58 -0.22 -9.11 -11.78
N LEU A 59 0.42 -9.41 -12.91
CA LEU A 59 0.49 -10.78 -13.43
C LEU A 59 1.31 -11.70 -12.51
N SER A 60 2.44 -11.20 -11.97
CA SER A 60 3.29 -11.96 -11.04
C SER A 60 2.56 -12.35 -9.76
N LEU A 61 1.78 -11.43 -9.19
CA LEU A 61 1.00 -11.67 -7.97
C LEU A 61 -0.28 -12.47 -8.26
N GLY A 62 -1.02 -12.11 -9.30
CA GLY A 62 -2.28 -12.76 -9.66
C GLY A 62 -2.14 -14.25 -9.97
N GLY A 63 -1.00 -14.67 -10.54
CA GLY A 63 -0.72 -16.09 -10.80
C GLY A 63 -0.38 -16.92 -9.54
N SER A 64 0.05 -16.27 -8.46
CA SER A 64 0.56 -16.95 -7.26
C SER A 64 -0.44 -16.97 -6.10
N LEU A 65 -1.42 -16.05 -6.10
CA LEU A 65 -2.16 -15.70 -4.89
C LEU A 65 -3.69 -15.81 -5.03
N ILE A 66 -4.19 -15.87 -6.26
CA ILE A 66 -5.62 -15.71 -6.49
C ILE A 66 -6.15 -16.95 -7.20
N GLN A 67 -6.78 -17.86 -6.45
CA GLN A 67 -7.52 -18.98 -7.01
C GLN A 67 -8.82 -18.48 -7.64
N ALA A 68 -8.71 -17.82 -8.78
CA ALA A 68 -9.85 -17.45 -9.59
C ALA A 68 -10.61 -18.72 -10.01
N SER A 69 -11.93 -18.69 -9.92
CA SER A 69 -12.78 -19.80 -10.34
C SER A 69 -12.90 -19.88 -11.86
N ASP A 70 -12.72 -18.76 -12.58
CA ASP A 70 -12.68 -18.68 -14.04
C ASP A 70 -11.77 -17.54 -14.56
N GLU A 71 -11.66 -17.44 -15.90
CA GLU A 71 -10.82 -16.44 -16.59
C GLU A 71 -11.33 -15.01 -16.43
N ALA A 72 -12.66 -14.80 -16.34
CA ALA A 72 -13.23 -13.48 -16.16
C ALA A 72 -12.97 -12.94 -14.75
N GLU A 73 -13.03 -13.81 -13.74
CA GLU A 73 -12.65 -13.50 -12.36
C GLU A 73 -11.15 -13.21 -12.27
N ALA A 74 -10.31 -14.02 -12.93
CA ALA A 74 -8.87 -13.80 -12.98
C ALA A 74 -8.51 -12.44 -13.57
N ASP A 75 -9.19 -12.01 -14.63
CA ASP A 75 -8.99 -10.69 -15.26
C ASP A 75 -9.45 -9.54 -14.36
N ALA A 76 -10.59 -9.69 -13.68
CA ALA A 76 -11.07 -8.70 -12.71
C ALA A 76 -10.08 -8.52 -11.55
N LEU A 77 -9.51 -9.62 -11.07
CA LEU A 77 -8.54 -9.64 -9.98
C LEU A 77 -7.20 -9.03 -10.39
N ARG A 78 -6.70 -9.35 -11.59
CA ARG A 78 -5.51 -8.68 -12.16
C ARG A 78 -5.71 -7.17 -12.25
N LEU A 79 -6.89 -6.73 -12.67
CA LEU A 79 -7.20 -5.30 -12.74
C LEU A 79 -7.25 -4.64 -11.35
N ALA A 80 -7.85 -5.31 -10.36
CA ALA A 80 -7.90 -4.82 -8.99
C ALA A 80 -6.50 -4.72 -8.36
N VAL A 81 -5.66 -5.74 -8.58
CA VAL A 81 -4.26 -5.74 -8.13
C VAL A 81 -3.45 -4.63 -8.83
N ALA A 82 -3.63 -4.46 -10.14
CA ALA A 82 -3.00 -3.37 -10.90
C ALA A 82 -3.41 -1.98 -10.36
N ALA A 83 -4.67 -1.80 -9.98
CA ALA A 83 -5.17 -0.57 -9.37
C ALA A 83 -4.50 -0.23 -8.03
N MET A 84 -4.00 -1.23 -7.30
CA MET A 84 -3.23 -1.00 -6.07
C MET A 84 -1.74 -0.81 -6.30
N ILE A 85 -1.16 -1.49 -7.29
CA ILE A 85 0.26 -1.37 -7.64
C ILE A 85 0.56 -0.02 -8.29
N ALA A 86 -0.35 0.52 -9.10
CA ALA A 86 -0.12 1.76 -9.84
C ALA A 86 0.32 2.93 -8.93
N PRO A 87 -0.32 3.19 -7.76
CA PRO A 87 0.18 4.16 -6.78
C PRO A 87 1.61 3.90 -6.27
N ILE A 88 2.03 2.64 -6.13
CA ILE A 88 3.38 2.26 -5.66
C ILE A 88 4.42 2.58 -6.74
N ILE A 89 4.12 2.20 -8.00
CA ILE A 89 4.98 2.50 -9.15
C ILE A 89 5.07 4.02 -9.38
N ALA A 90 3.94 4.72 -9.29
CA ALA A 90 3.88 6.18 -9.33
C ALA A 90 4.75 6.81 -8.23
N HIS A 91 4.69 6.29 -7.00
CA HIS A 91 5.47 6.80 -5.88
C HIS A 91 6.97 6.57 -6.09
N HIS A 92 7.37 5.37 -6.51
CA HIS A 92 8.77 5.09 -6.85
C HIS A 92 9.31 6.06 -7.91
N TYR A 93 8.54 6.28 -8.98
CA TYR A 93 8.93 7.20 -10.05
C TYR A 93 9.04 8.65 -9.54
N ARG A 94 8.09 9.13 -8.74
CA ARG A 94 8.17 10.47 -8.12
C ARG A 94 9.43 10.66 -7.28
N GLN A 95 9.82 9.66 -6.52
CA GLN A 95 10.96 9.78 -5.61
C GLN A 95 12.29 9.72 -6.35
N ASN A 96 12.42 8.80 -7.31
CA ASN A 96 13.70 8.52 -7.95
C ASN A 96 13.91 9.26 -9.28
N GLY A 97 12.83 9.76 -9.89
CA GLY A 97 12.84 10.38 -11.22
C GLY A 97 13.10 9.39 -12.37
N ILE A 98 13.22 8.10 -12.06
CA ILE A 98 13.43 7.01 -13.02
C ILE A 98 12.40 5.91 -12.78
N ALA A 99 11.96 5.27 -13.86
CA ALA A 99 11.06 4.14 -13.75
C ALA A 99 11.76 2.98 -13.01
N PRO A 100 11.04 2.20 -12.18
CA PRO A 100 11.59 1.04 -11.49
C PRO A 100 12.35 0.12 -12.43
N ASP A 101 13.55 -0.31 -12.05
CA ASP A 101 14.27 -1.38 -12.75
C ASP A 101 13.84 -2.76 -12.25
N ASP A 102 14.36 -3.84 -12.86
CA ASP A 102 13.99 -5.21 -12.46
C ASP A 102 14.26 -5.51 -10.98
N ASN A 103 15.31 -4.91 -10.41
CA ASN A 103 15.63 -5.05 -8.99
C ASN A 103 14.60 -4.34 -8.10
N ALA A 104 14.20 -3.12 -8.45
CA ALA A 104 13.13 -2.40 -7.77
C ALA A 104 11.79 -3.13 -7.89
N LEU A 105 11.44 -3.65 -9.08
CA LEU A 105 10.25 -4.46 -9.29
C LEU A 105 10.27 -5.71 -8.40
N SER A 106 11.39 -6.43 -8.33
CA SER A 106 11.54 -7.60 -7.46
C SER A 106 11.35 -7.26 -5.98
N ARG A 107 11.87 -6.12 -5.51
CA ARG A 107 11.67 -5.65 -4.13
C ARG A 107 10.22 -5.31 -3.84
N ILE A 108 9.57 -4.57 -4.75
CA ILE A 108 8.14 -4.23 -4.64
C ILE A 108 7.31 -5.52 -4.57
N THR A 109 7.54 -6.47 -5.47
CA THR A 109 6.82 -7.76 -5.47
C THR A 109 6.98 -8.50 -4.15
N LYS A 110 8.20 -8.61 -3.62
CA LYS A 110 8.43 -9.29 -2.32
C LYS A 110 7.75 -8.59 -1.14
N SER A 111 7.69 -7.27 -1.15
CA SER A 111 6.96 -6.50 -0.12
C SER A 111 5.45 -6.75 -0.21
N LEU A 112 4.90 -6.86 -1.42
CA LEU A 112 3.49 -7.20 -1.62
C LEU A 112 3.19 -8.65 -1.22
N GLU A 113 4.08 -9.60 -1.53
CA GLU A 113 3.98 -11.00 -1.07
C GLU A 113 3.99 -11.10 0.46
N ALA A 114 4.83 -10.32 1.16
CA ALA A 114 4.83 -10.29 2.61
C ALA A 114 3.53 -9.69 3.19
N THR A 115 2.93 -8.73 2.50
CA THR A 115 1.63 -8.17 2.88
C THR A 115 0.50 -9.19 2.70
N LEU A 116 0.59 -10.04 1.68
CA LEU A 116 -0.38 -11.11 1.44
C LEU A 116 -0.28 -12.23 2.47
N ALA A 117 0.93 -12.62 2.86
CA ALA A 117 1.12 -13.52 3.99
C ALA A 117 0.49 -12.95 5.29
N PHE A 118 0.53 -11.63 5.47
CA PHE A 118 -0.16 -10.96 6.56
C PHE A 118 -1.70 -10.98 6.41
N ALA A 119 -2.23 -10.98 5.19
CA ALA A 119 -3.67 -11.00 4.92
C ALA A 119 -4.37 -12.28 5.41
N GLU A 120 -3.65 -13.40 5.52
CA GLU A 120 -4.17 -14.66 6.06
C GLU A 120 -4.79 -14.49 7.46
N ASN A 121 -4.35 -13.50 8.24
CA ASN A 121 -4.89 -13.17 9.57
C ASN A 121 -6.34 -12.64 9.56
N PHE A 122 -6.86 -12.28 8.38
CA PHE A 122 -8.18 -11.67 8.21
C PHE A 122 -9.16 -12.56 7.45
N ASN A 123 -8.76 -13.76 7.03
CA ASN A 123 -9.63 -14.63 6.25
C ASN A 123 -10.71 -15.25 7.17
N PRO A 124 -12.01 -14.88 7.04
CA PRO A 124 -13.09 -15.41 7.88
C PRO A 124 -13.25 -16.93 7.71
N ALA A 125 -12.83 -17.47 6.55
CA ALA A 125 -12.92 -18.88 6.24
C ALA A 125 -11.92 -19.76 7.00
N SER A 126 -10.91 -19.17 7.63
CA SER A 126 -9.89 -19.90 8.41
C SER A 126 -10.34 -20.21 9.85
N ASP A 127 -11.36 -19.53 10.35
CA ASP A 127 -11.93 -19.77 11.69
C ASP A 127 -13.22 -20.61 11.62
N GLN A 128 -13.18 -21.79 12.23
CA GLN A 128 -14.31 -22.72 12.26
C GLN A 128 -15.51 -22.15 13.03
N GLY A 129 -15.27 -21.30 14.05
CA GLY A 129 -16.31 -20.62 14.81
C GLY A 129 -17.07 -19.60 13.96
N SER A 130 -16.34 -18.74 13.25
CA SER A 130 -16.90 -17.76 12.32
C SER A 130 -17.74 -18.41 11.21
N ARG A 131 -17.30 -19.55 10.65
CA ARG A 131 -18.10 -20.31 9.65
C ARG A 131 -19.43 -20.84 10.20
N LEU A 132 -19.44 -21.27 11.46
CA LEU A 132 -20.65 -21.74 12.15
C LEU A 132 -21.59 -20.58 12.51
N SER A 133 -21.04 -19.42 12.85
CA SER A 133 -21.82 -18.21 13.16
C SER A 133 -22.48 -17.58 11.93
N ILE A 134 -21.90 -17.74 10.74
CA ILE A 134 -22.44 -17.19 9.48
C ILE A 134 -23.45 -18.15 8.81
N LEU A 135 -23.58 -19.39 9.30
CA LEU A 135 -24.55 -20.36 8.78
C LEU A 135 -26.00 -19.87 8.99
N GLY A 136 -26.63 -19.40 7.90
CA GLY A 136 -28.02 -18.93 7.89
C GLY A 136 -28.20 -17.42 8.00
N GLU A 137 -27.10 -16.65 8.02
CA GLU A 137 -27.15 -15.19 7.91
C GLU A 137 -26.77 -14.72 6.50
N ASP A 138 -27.50 -13.74 5.95
CA ASP A 138 -27.15 -13.03 4.70
C ASP A 138 -26.04 -12.01 4.96
N VAL A 139 -24.90 -12.46 5.49
CA VAL A 139 -23.71 -11.62 5.70
C VAL A 139 -22.85 -11.67 4.45
N LEU A 140 -22.32 -10.51 4.02
CA LEU A 140 -21.32 -10.42 2.96
C LEU A 140 -20.06 -11.19 3.40
N VAL A 141 -19.96 -12.45 2.99
CA VAL A 141 -18.73 -13.24 3.15
C VAL A 141 -17.74 -12.69 2.13
N PHE A 142 -16.71 -12.00 2.61
CA PHE A 142 -15.59 -11.66 1.76
C PHE A 142 -14.94 -12.96 1.29
N ASP A 143 -14.86 -13.16 -0.03
CA ASP A 143 -13.98 -14.20 -0.55
C ASP A 143 -12.53 -13.87 -0.19
N THR A 144 -11.67 -14.89 -0.15
CA THR A 144 -10.26 -14.74 0.23
C THR A 144 -9.56 -13.67 -0.61
N ALA A 145 -9.86 -13.60 -1.90
CA ALA A 145 -9.22 -12.65 -2.81
C ALA A 145 -9.58 -11.19 -2.48
N GLN A 146 -10.82 -10.93 -2.06
CA GLN A 146 -11.25 -9.61 -1.64
C GLN A 146 -10.61 -9.20 -0.30
N VAL A 147 -10.40 -10.15 0.62
CA VAL A 147 -9.63 -9.89 1.86
C VAL A 147 -8.20 -9.51 1.53
N ASP A 148 -7.55 -10.30 0.68
CA ASP A 148 -6.17 -10.08 0.23
C ASP A 148 -5.99 -8.71 -0.43
N ILE A 149 -6.89 -8.35 -1.35
CA ILE A 149 -6.90 -7.04 -2.00
C ILE A 149 -7.10 -5.92 -0.97
N THR A 150 -7.99 -6.11 0.01
CA THR A 150 -8.27 -5.06 0.99
C THR A 150 -7.10 -4.84 1.95
N VAL A 151 -6.41 -5.91 2.36
CA VAL A 151 -5.21 -5.84 3.20
C VAL A 151 -4.05 -5.18 2.44
N LEU A 152 -3.86 -5.56 1.17
CA LEU A 152 -2.89 -4.91 0.29
C LEU A 152 -3.16 -3.40 0.15
N ASP A 153 -4.40 -2.99 -0.13
CA ASP A 153 -4.79 -1.58 -0.26
C ASP A 153 -4.52 -0.81 1.04
N ALA A 154 -4.83 -1.42 2.18
CA ALA A 154 -4.63 -0.83 3.50
C ALA A 154 -3.15 -0.53 3.79
N LEU A 155 -2.24 -1.38 3.30
CA LEU A 155 -0.80 -1.29 3.59
C LEU A 155 0.03 -0.60 2.50
N VAL A 156 -0.57 -0.21 1.36
CA VAL A 156 0.10 0.62 0.32
C VAL A 156 0.88 1.82 0.92
N PRO A 157 0.34 2.61 1.88
CA PRO A 157 1.10 3.72 2.48
C PRO A 157 2.38 3.26 3.19
N VAL A 158 2.33 2.11 3.86
CA VAL A 158 3.47 1.53 4.59
C VAL A 158 4.52 1.03 3.62
N VAL A 159 4.10 0.30 2.57
CA VAL A 159 5.00 -0.18 1.50
C VAL A 159 5.74 0.98 0.84
N ASN A 160 5.03 2.08 0.53
CA ASN A 160 5.63 3.28 -0.04
C ASN A 160 6.66 3.92 0.91
N ALA A 161 6.29 4.10 2.19
CA ALA A 161 7.19 4.72 3.17
C ALA A 161 8.47 3.90 3.38
N ILE A 162 8.35 2.57 3.52
CA ILE A 162 9.50 1.67 3.70
C ILE A 162 10.37 1.60 2.43
N GLY A 163 9.74 1.62 1.25
CA GLY A 163 10.46 1.68 -0.02
C GLY A 163 11.24 2.98 -0.20
N GLU A 164 10.79 4.08 0.42
CA GLU A 164 11.52 5.35 0.46
C GLU A 164 12.72 5.29 1.42
N PHE A 165 12.56 4.65 2.59
CA PHE A 165 13.64 4.50 3.56
C PHE A 165 13.47 3.29 4.48
N SER A 166 14.49 2.44 4.61
CA SER A 166 14.40 1.21 5.39
C SER A 166 15.12 1.24 6.74
N PHE A 167 15.71 2.38 7.14
CA PHE A 167 16.48 2.52 8.40
C PHE A 167 17.58 1.45 8.59
N GLY A 168 18.16 0.93 7.49
CA GLY A 168 19.21 -0.10 7.54
C GLY A 168 18.69 -1.54 7.68
N LEU A 169 17.36 -1.74 7.74
CA LEU A 169 16.71 -3.05 7.71
C LEU A 169 16.39 -3.46 6.27
N SER A 170 16.12 -4.74 6.04
CA SER A 170 15.52 -5.18 4.77
C SER A 170 14.06 -4.72 4.70
N GLU A 171 13.62 -4.26 3.54
CA GLU A 171 12.24 -3.77 3.33
C GLU A 171 11.19 -4.81 3.74
N THR A 172 11.40 -6.08 3.37
CA THR A 172 10.51 -7.18 3.72
C THR A 172 10.43 -7.41 5.22
N LYS A 173 11.56 -7.40 5.93
CA LYS A 173 11.56 -7.60 7.39
C LYS A 173 10.90 -6.42 8.08
N LEU A 174 11.24 -5.20 7.68
CA LEU A 174 10.65 -4.01 8.26
C LEU A 174 9.14 -3.97 8.03
N LEU A 175 8.68 -4.36 6.84
CA LEU A 175 7.25 -4.46 6.55
C LEU A 175 6.54 -5.47 7.46
N GLN A 176 7.14 -6.65 7.67
CA GLN A 176 6.61 -7.66 8.60
C GLN A 176 6.49 -7.11 10.02
N ASP A 177 7.59 -6.53 10.54
CA ASP A 177 7.64 -5.96 11.89
C ASP A 177 6.59 -4.84 12.07
N VAL A 178 6.43 -3.99 11.05
CA VAL A 178 5.46 -2.88 11.07
C VAL A 178 4.03 -3.39 10.99
N SER A 179 3.74 -4.34 10.10
CA SER A 179 2.41 -4.92 9.94
C SER A 179 1.96 -5.65 11.21
N GLU A 180 2.85 -6.40 11.87
CA GLU A 180 2.57 -7.06 13.15
C GLU A 180 2.27 -6.03 14.26
N LYS A 181 3.11 -5.00 14.40
CA LYS A 181 2.89 -3.96 15.42
C LYS A 181 1.61 -3.14 15.17
N ILE A 182 1.28 -2.86 13.91
CA ILE A 182 0.01 -2.21 13.54
C ILE A 182 -1.17 -3.11 13.88
N LYS A 183 -1.08 -4.42 13.60
CA LYS A 183 -2.11 -5.40 13.95
C LYS A 183 -2.35 -5.43 15.45
N ASP A 184 -1.30 -5.53 16.26
CA ASP A 184 -1.42 -5.58 17.72
C ASP A 184 -2.13 -4.34 18.27
N LYS A 185 -1.77 -3.16 17.74
CA LYS A 185 -2.45 -1.91 18.09
C LYS A 185 -3.90 -1.89 17.58
N ALA A 186 -4.18 -2.42 16.40
CA ALA A 186 -5.55 -2.52 15.88
C ALA A 186 -6.43 -3.43 16.72
N VAL A 187 -5.92 -4.60 17.13
CA VAL A 187 -6.61 -5.54 18.04
C VAL A 187 -6.93 -4.85 19.36
N ALA A 188 -5.96 -4.14 19.93
CA ALA A 188 -6.16 -3.41 21.17
C ALA A 188 -7.16 -2.25 21.05
N PHE A 189 -7.28 -1.63 19.87
CA PHE A 189 -8.30 -0.63 19.55
C PHE A 189 -9.69 -1.22 19.34
N ASN A 190 -9.78 -2.39 18.71
CA ASN A 190 -11.02 -3.01 18.28
C ASN A 190 -11.79 -3.69 19.42
N GLY A 191 -11.06 -4.21 20.43
CA GLY A 191 -11.66 -5.11 21.42
C GLY A 191 -11.99 -6.48 20.81
N GLU A 192 -12.91 -7.23 21.42
CA GLU A 192 -13.30 -8.56 20.92
C GLU A 192 -14.20 -8.46 19.67
N GLY A 193 -13.71 -8.96 18.53
CA GLY A 193 -14.53 -9.83 17.67
C GLY A 193 -14.68 -9.47 16.19
N ASP A 194 -14.60 -8.20 15.78
CA ASP A 194 -14.91 -7.84 14.40
C ASP A 194 -13.64 -7.64 13.53
N LYS A 195 -13.32 -8.64 12.70
CA LYS A 195 -12.19 -8.60 11.76
C LYS A 195 -12.29 -7.49 10.70
N LEU A 196 -13.50 -7.06 10.33
CA LEU A 196 -13.70 -5.97 9.38
C LEU A 196 -13.44 -4.60 10.02
N ALA A 197 -13.88 -4.44 11.26
CA ALA A 197 -13.51 -3.28 12.06
C ALA A 197 -11.99 -3.24 12.29
N GLU A 198 -11.37 -4.37 12.62
CA GLU A 198 -9.90 -4.50 12.74
C GLU A 198 -9.19 -4.05 11.45
N LEU A 199 -9.63 -4.52 10.28
CA LEU A 199 -9.04 -4.15 8.99
C LEU A 199 -9.19 -2.65 8.66
N THR A 200 -10.34 -2.07 9.02
CA THR A 200 -10.58 -0.63 8.84
C THR A 200 -9.70 0.22 9.77
N ILE A 201 -9.47 -0.26 11.00
CA ILE A 201 -8.53 0.35 11.94
C ILE A 201 -7.11 0.25 11.38
N ILE A 202 -6.70 -0.93 10.89
CA ILE A 202 -5.37 -1.14 10.28
C ILE A 202 -5.11 -0.14 9.16
N LYS A 203 -6.07 0.07 8.25
CA LYS A 203 -5.94 1.05 7.17
C LYS A 203 -5.66 2.47 7.70
N SER A 204 -6.29 2.84 8.80
CA SER A 204 -6.08 4.14 9.45
C SER A 204 -4.70 4.21 10.13
N LEU A 205 -4.31 3.17 10.86
CA LEU A 205 -3.01 3.08 11.53
C LEU A 205 -1.85 3.03 10.53
N ALA A 206 -1.98 2.30 9.44
CA ALA A 206 -1.02 2.24 8.33
C ALA A 206 -0.72 3.63 7.76
N LYS A 207 -1.75 4.46 7.61
CA LYS A 207 -1.59 5.85 7.17
C LYS A 207 -0.84 6.70 8.20
N ILE A 208 -1.21 6.60 9.48
CA ILE A 208 -0.53 7.33 10.56
C ILE A 208 0.95 6.93 10.62
N TYR A 209 1.24 5.63 10.55
CA TYR A 209 2.61 5.13 10.49
C TYR A 209 3.38 5.71 9.29
N ALA A 210 2.81 5.65 8.09
CA ALA A 210 3.45 6.18 6.89
C ALA A 210 3.77 7.69 7.03
N ASP A 211 2.85 8.47 7.59
CA ASP A 211 3.07 9.90 7.85
C ASP A 211 4.18 10.13 8.89
N CYS A 212 4.26 9.31 9.95
CA CYS A 212 5.36 9.35 10.91
C CYS A 212 6.71 9.04 10.24
N HIS A 213 6.72 7.98 9.42
CA HIS A 213 7.90 7.48 8.76
C HIS A 213 8.46 8.55 7.81
N LEU A 214 7.62 9.08 6.91
CA LEU A 214 8.02 10.12 5.96
C LEU A 214 8.45 11.42 6.66
N ALA A 215 7.84 11.77 7.79
CA ALA A 215 8.27 12.92 8.58
C ALA A 215 9.69 12.75 9.13
N GLU A 216 10.04 11.56 9.62
CA GLU A 216 11.40 11.27 10.10
C GLU A 216 12.41 11.23 8.95
N VAL A 217 12.05 10.65 7.79
CA VAL A 217 12.91 10.66 6.59
C VAL A 217 13.23 12.09 6.13
N ARG A 218 12.24 12.98 6.14
CA ARG A 218 12.45 14.41 5.82
C ARG A 218 13.37 15.08 6.84
N LYS A 219 13.17 14.79 8.13
CA LYS A 219 14.04 15.30 9.20
C LYS A 219 15.47 14.83 9.01
N LEU A 220 15.70 13.53 8.82
CA LEU A 220 17.03 12.97 8.54
C LEU A 220 17.66 13.57 7.28
N SER A 221 16.88 13.77 6.22
CA SER A 221 17.37 14.38 4.98
C SER A 221 17.82 15.83 5.16
N ASN A 222 17.13 16.59 6.01
CA ASN A 222 17.53 17.95 6.39
C ASN A 222 18.71 17.97 7.37
N SER A 223 18.84 16.93 8.20
CA SER A 223 19.90 16.76 9.20
C SER A 223 21.18 16.11 8.66
N LYS A 224 21.22 15.63 7.41
CA LYS A 224 22.42 15.04 6.75
C LYS A 224 23.66 15.97 6.70
N ASN A 225 23.53 17.23 7.13
CA ASN A 225 24.65 18.14 7.38
C ASN A 225 25.36 17.91 8.73
N GLU A 226 24.84 17.04 9.60
CA GLU A 226 25.45 16.64 10.87
C GLU A 226 25.87 15.16 10.78
N ALA A 227 27.17 14.92 10.64
CA ALA A 227 27.73 13.59 10.49
C ALA A 227 27.48 12.73 11.74
N GLY A 228 26.78 11.60 11.58
CA GLY A 228 26.72 10.54 12.59
C GLY A 228 25.35 10.22 13.21
N ALA A 229 24.23 10.68 12.64
CA ALA A 229 22.91 10.25 13.11
C ALA A 229 22.76 8.72 12.96
N GLU A 230 22.57 8.00 14.08
CA GLU A 230 22.25 6.58 14.07
C GLU A 230 20.94 6.35 13.31
N LEU A 231 20.97 5.41 12.36
CA LEU A 231 19.79 4.99 11.62
C LEU A 231 18.92 4.13 12.54
N SER A 232 17.97 4.75 13.24
CA SER A 232 16.99 4.06 14.08
C SER A 232 15.57 4.40 13.67
N ILE A 233 14.70 3.39 13.74
CA ILE A 233 13.25 3.51 13.55
C ILE A 233 12.51 3.96 14.82
N ASP A 234 13.16 3.94 15.99
CA ASP A 234 12.52 4.28 17.27
C ASP A 234 11.85 5.67 17.30
N PRO A 235 12.39 6.72 16.66
CA PRO A 235 11.70 8.01 16.56
C PRO A 235 10.36 7.92 15.80
N VAL A 236 10.28 7.05 14.79
CA VAL A 236 9.03 6.81 14.04
C VAL A 236 7.99 6.20 14.96
N TRP A 237 8.36 5.20 15.76
CA TRP A 237 7.45 4.55 16.70
C TRP A 237 7.00 5.49 17.82
N THR A 238 7.92 6.28 18.37
CA THR A 238 7.58 7.28 19.39
C THR A 238 6.55 8.29 18.87
N ALA A 239 6.75 8.77 17.64
CA ALA A 239 5.82 9.70 17.01
C ALA A 239 4.48 9.04 16.64
N PHE A 240 4.50 7.76 16.25
CA PHE A 240 3.31 6.96 16.01
C PHE A 240 2.47 6.80 17.26
N ASP A 241 3.07 6.35 18.37
CA ASP A 241 2.39 6.15 19.65
C ASP A 241 1.83 7.48 20.19
N THR A 242 2.56 8.58 20.00
CA THR A 242 2.09 9.93 20.35
C THR A 242 0.83 10.31 19.56
N ARG A 243 0.83 10.12 18.24
CA ARG A 243 -0.34 10.42 17.38
C ARG A 243 -1.51 9.50 17.71
N LEU A 244 -1.23 8.25 18.04
CA LEU A 244 -2.25 7.28 18.44
C LEU A 244 -2.90 7.67 19.78
N ALA A 245 -2.12 8.15 20.74
CA ALA A 245 -2.63 8.68 22.01
C ALA A 245 -3.52 9.93 21.79
N MET A 246 -3.17 10.80 20.83
CA MET A 246 -4.03 11.94 20.46
C MET A 246 -5.37 11.46 19.89
N VAL A 247 -5.36 10.47 19.00
CA VAL A 247 -6.59 9.88 18.45
C VAL A 247 -7.44 9.23 19.55
N ASN A 248 -6.83 8.48 20.47
CA ASN A 248 -7.52 7.91 21.63
C ASN A 248 -8.21 8.98 22.47
N THR A 249 -7.51 10.09 22.73
CA THR A 249 -8.06 11.22 23.48
C THR A 249 -9.27 11.84 22.79
N LEU A 250 -9.21 11.99 21.45
CA LEU A 250 -10.34 12.51 20.66
C LEU A 250 -11.55 11.58 20.67
N LEU A 251 -11.32 10.27 20.67
CA LEU A 251 -12.37 9.25 20.69
C LEU A 251 -12.90 8.96 22.10
N GLY A 252 -12.33 9.59 23.14
CA GLY A 252 -12.69 9.33 24.53
C GLY A 252 -12.29 7.95 25.04
N LEU A 253 -11.33 7.30 24.36
CA LEU A 253 -10.81 5.98 24.73
C LEU A 253 -9.64 6.13 25.71
N ALA A 254 -9.54 5.20 26.67
CA ALA A 254 -8.37 5.13 27.55
C ALA A 254 -7.10 4.84 26.72
N PRO A 255 -5.92 5.35 27.12
CA PRO A 255 -4.69 5.10 26.37
C PRO A 255 -4.41 3.60 26.27
N VAL A 256 -4.27 3.11 25.03
CA VAL A 256 -3.85 1.74 24.74
C VAL A 256 -2.37 1.61 25.11
N ALA A 257 -2.08 0.75 26.09
CA ALA A 257 -0.72 0.42 26.52
C ALA A 257 0.13 -0.21 25.39
#